data_AF-A0A0Q3HBZ6-F1
#
_entry.id   AF-A0A0Q3HBZ6-F1
#
_cell.length_a   1.000
_cell.length_b   1.000
_cell.length_c   1.000
_cell.angle_alpha   90.00
_cell.angle_beta   90.00
_cell.angle_gamma   90.00
#
_symmetry.space_group_name_H-M   'P 1'
#
loop_
_entity.id
_entity.type
_entity.pdbx_description
1 polymer ?
#
loop_
_entity_poly.entity_id
_entity_poly.type
_entity_poly.pdbx_seq_one_letter_code
_entity_poly.pdbx_strand_id
1 'polypeptide(L)'
;MVASNPTRIEEAKSRLLWPSLRLLPSLPQEPKRTMTSSSTASRKALSKIACNRLQKELAEWQVGPPAGFKYKVSDNLQRWVIEVGGAAGTLYAGETYQLQVDFPEHYPMEAPQVIFLNPAPMHPHIYSNGHICLDILYDSWSPAMTVSSVCISILSMLSSSPAKQRPQDNDRYVRNCRNGRSPKETRWWFHDDKV
;
A
#
# COMPACT_ATOMS: atom_id res chain seq x y z
N MET A 1 -85.66 13.47 17.07
CA MET A 1 -86.06 12.40 16.14
C MET A 1 -84.89 11.43 16.07
N VAL A 2 -84.94 10.25 16.69
CA VAL A 2 -85.25 8.93 16.07
C VAL A 2 -84.69 8.77 14.64
N ALA A 3 -83.90 7.77 14.27
CA ALA A 3 -83.36 6.58 14.98
C ALA A 3 -81.98 6.19 14.32
N SER A 4 -81.24 5.09 14.54
CA SER A 4 -81.51 3.73 15.08
C SER A 4 -80.25 3.06 15.67
N ASN A 5 -80.43 1.83 16.20
CA ASN A 5 -79.43 0.79 16.54
C ASN A 5 -80.04 -0.57 16.04
N PRO A 6 -79.58 -1.83 16.29
CA PRO A 6 -78.38 -2.33 17.01
C PRO A 6 -77.70 -3.64 16.50
N THR A 7 -76.70 -4.13 17.29
CA THR A 7 -76.23 -5.55 17.49
C THR A 7 -75.52 -6.29 16.34
N ARG A 8 -74.42 -7.04 16.54
CA ARG A 8 -74.18 -8.19 17.47
C ARG A 8 -72.63 -8.46 17.56
N ILE A 9 -71.92 -8.52 18.71
CA ILE A 9 -71.81 -9.57 19.78
C ILE A 9 -71.12 -10.87 19.26
N GLU A 10 -70.05 -11.49 19.83
CA GLU A 10 -69.04 -11.21 20.93
C GLU A 10 -67.94 -12.34 20.96
N GLU A 11 -66.82 -12.39 21.74
CA GLU A 11 -66.16 -11.47 22.70
C GLU A 11 -64.67 -11.17 22.31
N ALA A 12 -63.65 -12.05 22.33
CA ALA A 12 -63.46 -13.42 22.86
C ALA A 12 -61.99 -13.62 23.37
N LYS A 13 -61.77 -14.17 24.58
CA LYS A 13 -60.45 -14.45 25.20
C LYS A 13 -60.28 -15.91 25.65
N SER A 14 -59.12 -16.53 25.40
CA SER A 14 -58.56 -17.52 26.34
C SER A 14 -57.06 -17.76 26.16
N ARG A 15 -56.38 -18.00 27.28
CA ARG A 15 -54.98 -18.42 27.37
C ARG A 15 -54.90 -19.95 27.22
N LEU A 16 -54.02 -20.46 26.37
CA LEU A 16 -53.43 -21.80 26.52
C LEU A 16 -51.94 -21.66 26.17
N LEU A 17 -51.06 -21.71 27.18
CA LEU A 17 -50.23 -22.89 27.45
C LEU A 17 -49.31 -23.25 26.29
N TRP A 18 -48.04 -22.83 26.38
CA TRP A 18 -46.95 -23.56 25.73
C TRP A 18 -46.81 -24.91 26.46
N PRO A 19 -46.76 -26.00 25.71
CA PRO A 19 -45.74 -26.99 26.03
C PRO A 19 -45.01 -27.51 24.78
N SER A 20 -43.70 -27.67 24.95
CA SER A 20 -42.86 -28.70 24.35
C SER A 20 -43.10 -29.13 22.89
N LEU A 21 -42.19 -28.66 22.04
CA LEU A 21 -41.26 -29.53 21.32
C LEU A 21 -41.89 -30.61 20.39
N ARG A 22 -42.03 -30.26 19.10
CA ARG A 22 -41.86 -31.24 18.01
C ARG A 22 -40.88 -30.70 16.98
N LEU A 23 -39.95 -31.58 16.57
CA LEU A 23 -38.91 -31.33 15.59
C LEU A 23 -39.51 -30.82 14.26
N LEU A 24 -38.94 -29.73 13.75
CA LEU A 24 -38.92 -29.45 12.31
C LEU A 24 -37.55 -29.89 11.76
N PRO A 25 -37.48 -30.65 10.66
CA PRO A 25 -36.21 -31.02 10.06
C PRO A 25 -35.52 -29.78 9.48
N SER A 26 -34.23 -29.62 9.80
CA SER A 26 -33.44 -28.47 9.38
C SER A 26 -33.30 -28.38 7.86
N LEU A 27 -33.57 -27.20 7.31
CA LEU A 27 -33.22 -26.87 5.93
C LEU A 27 -31.71 -27.04 5.70
N PRO A 28 -31.27 -27.58 4.54
CA PRO A 28 -29.85 -27.68 4.22
C PRO A 28 -29.24 -26.27 4.15
N GLN A 29 -28.19 -26.04 4.92
CA GLN A 29 -27.47 -24.76 4.90
C GLN A 29 -26.65 -24.65 3.62
N GLU A 30 -26.83 -23.55 2.88
CA GLU A 30 -25.95 -23.26 1.75
C GLU A 30 -24.49 -23.10 2.20
N PRO A 31 -23.52 -23.61 1.42
CA PRO A 31 -22.11 -23.51 1.78
C PRO A 31 -21.66 -22.04 1.74
N LYS A 32 -21.35 -21.50 2.93
CA LYS A 32 -20.75 -20.16 3.08
C LYS A 32 -19.46 -20.10 2.26
N ARG A 33 -19.49 -19.39 1.13
CA ARG A 33 -18.31 -19.14 0.30
C ARG A 33 -17.29 -18.31 1.09
N THR A 34 -16.28 -18.98 1.61
CA THR A 34 -15.11 -18.34 2.23
C THR A 34 -14.35 -17.56 1.15
N MET A 35 -14.57 -16.25 1.07
CA MET A 35 -13.80 -15.34 0.20
C MET A 35 -12.39 -15.13 0.77
N THR A 36 -11.56 -16.18 0.75
CA THR A 36 -10.12 -16.08 1.01
C THR A 36 -9.40 -15.97 -0.32
N SER A 37 -9.32 -14.75 -0.86
CA SER A 37 -8.52 -14.43 -2.04
C SER A 37 -7.68 -13.18 -1.83
N SER A 38 -6.86 -13.19 -0.77
CA SER A 38 -5.64 -12.37 -0.76
C SER A 38 -4.70 -12.94 -1.82
N SER A 39 -4.77 -12.39 -3.04
CA SER A 39 -3.89 -12.74 -4.15
C SER A 39 -2.48 -12.23 -3.87
N THR A 40 -1.75 -12.93 -2.99
CA THR A 40 -0.31 -12.80 -2.88
C THR A 40 0.26 -13.34 -4.19
N ALA A 41 0.44 -12.46 -5.18
CA ALA A 41 1.12 -12.82 -6.42
C ALA A 41 2.44 -13.48 -6.05
N SER A 42 2.63 -14.74 -6.47
CA SER A 42 3.82 -15.50 -6.13
C SER A 42 5.02 -14.73 -6.68
N ARG A 43 5.83 -14.16 -5.79
CA ARG A 43 7.00 -13.35 -6.18
C ARG A 43 7.96 -14.25 -6.91
N LYS A 44 8.05 -14.08 -8.24
CA LYS A 44 8.96 -14.83 -9.08
C LYS A 44 10.38 -14.75 -8.52
N ALA A 45 11.12 -15.85 -8.58
CA ALA A 45 12.49 -15.89 -8.11
C ALA A 45 13.36 -14.87 -8.87
N LEU A 46 14.41 -14.36 -8.23
CA LEU A 46 15.36 -13.47 -8.91
C LEU A 46 16.15 -14.24 -9.96
N SER A 47 16.40 -13.60 -11.11
CA SER A 47 17.36 -14.12 -12.07
C SER A 47 18.78 -14.17 -11.46
N LYS A 48 19.65 -15.02 -12.01
CA LYS A 48 21.05 -15.13 -11.54
C LYS A 48 21.81 -13.79 -11.66
N ILE A 49 21.49 -12.99 -12.68
CA ILE A 49 22.04 -11.63 -12.86
C ILE A 49 21.58 -10.72 -11.72
N ALA A 50 20.28 -10.72 -11.40
CA ALA A 50 19.72 -9.94 -10.30
C ALA A 50 20.34 -10.35 -8.96
N CYS A 51 20.43 -11.65 -8.65
CA CYS A 51 21.08 -12.14 -7.43
C CYS A 51 22.53 -11.63 -7.29
N ASN A 52 23.35 -11.81 -8.33
CA ASN A 52 24.76 -11.40 -8.29
C ASN A 52 24.89 -9.87 -8.12
N ARG A 53 24.06 -9.09 -8.82
CA ARG A 53 24.03 -7.62 -8.71
C ARG A 53 23.64 -7.17 -7.30
N LEU A 54 22.57 -7.76 -6.75
CA LEU A 54 22.06 -7.40 -5.42
C LEU A 54 22.99 -7.85 -4.29
N GLN A 55 23.69 -8.98 -4.43
CA GLN A 55 24.73 -9.38 -3.48
C GLN A 55 25.90 -8.38 -3.44
N LYS A 56 26.32 -7.87 -4.60
CA LYS A 56 27.36 -6.83 -4.68
C LYS A 56 26.90 -5.53 -4.01
N GLU A 57 25.73 -5.03 -4.36
CA GLU A 57 25.20 -3.81 -3.71
C GLU A 57 24.96 -4.02 -2.21
N LEU A 58 24.48 -5.19 -1.77
CA LEU A 58 24.28 -5.47 -0.35
C LEU A 58 25.61 -5.44 0.41
N ALA A 59 26.69 -5.99 -0.16
CA ALA A 59 28.02 -5.94 0.45
C ALA A 59 28.53 -4.48 0.55
N GLU A 60 28.32 -3.67 -0.49
CA GLU A 60 28.64 -2.22 -0.47
C GLU A 60 27.85 -1.49 0.63
N TRP A 61 26.54 -1.76 0.76
CA TRP A 61 25.67 -1.20 1.81
C TRP A 61 26.03 -1.67 3.22
N GLN A 62 26.56 -2.89 3.39
CA GLN A 62 27.03 -3.40 4.68
C GLN A 62 28.35 -2.78 5.12
N VAL A 63 29.23 -2.44 4.17
CA VAL A 63 30.52 -1.77 4.45
C VAL A 63 30.32 -0.28 4.74
N GLY A 64 29.43 0.40 4.01
CA GLY A 64 29.19 1.83 4.18
C GLY A 64 27.89 2.29 3.51
N PRO A 65 26.76 2.41 4.24
CA PRO A 65 25.54 2.96 3.68
C PRO A 65 25.71 4.46 3.36
N PRO A 66 24.94 5.02 2.40
CA PRO A 66 24.95 6.45 2.10
C PRO A 66 24.60 7.31 3.33
N ALA A 67 25.17 8.51 3.42
CA ALA A 67 24.92 9.42 4.53
C ALA A 67 23.41 9.73 4.69
N GLY A 68 22.90 9.64 5.92
CA GLY A 68 21.47 9.76 6.23
C GLY A 68 20.67 8.46 6.12
N PHE A 69 21.27 7.36 5.65
CA PHE A 69 20.63 6.05 5.50
C PHE A 69 21.22 5.01 6.45
N LYS A 70 20.38 4.06 6.89
CA LYS A 70 20.82 2.82 7.54
C LYS A 70 20.08 1.65 6.90
N TYR A 71 20.81 0.63 6.46
CA TYR A 71 20.19 -0.60 5.99
C TYR A 71 19.59 -1.36 7.18
N LYS A 72 18.32 -1.78 7.06
CA LYS A 72 17.68 -2.69 8.00
C LYS A 72 17.56 -4.06 7.33
N VAL A 73 18.18 -5.06 7.95
CA VAL A 73 18.22 -6.43 7.42
C VAL A 73 16.79 -6.96 7.19
N SER A 74 16.60 -7.51 6.00
CA SER A 74 15.45 -8.31 5.61
C SER A 74 15.97 -9.70 5.24
N ASP A 75 15.25 -10.74 5.64
CA ASP A 75 15.66 -12.15 5.45
C ASP A 75 15.67 -12.60 3.98
N ASN A 76 15.26 -11.73 3.05
CA ASN A 76 15.13 -12.03 1.63
C ASN A 76 15.79 -10.94 0.77
N LEU A 77 16.74 -11.33 -0.09
CA LEU A 77 17.40 -10.46 -1.07
C LEU A 77 16.43 -9.70 -2.01
N GLN A 78 15.21 -10.22 -2.23
CA GLN A 78 14.16 -9.58 -3.05
C GLN A 78 13.54 -8.33 -2.43
N ARG A 79 13.73 -8.09 -1.12
CA ARG A 79 13.15 -6.93 -0.44
C ARG A 79 14.14 -6.36 0.54
N TRP A 80 14.48 -5.08 0.41
CA TRP A 80 15.22 -4.35 1.44
C TRP A 80 14.30 -3.38 2.15
N VAL A 81 14.60 -3.14 3.43
CA VAL A 81 14.00 -2.05 4.21
C VAL A 81 15.14 -1.14 4.63
N ILE A 82 15.02 0.16 4.38
CA ILE A 82 16.09 1.12 4.60
C ILE A 82 15.52 2.23 5.49
N GLU A 83 16.16 2.49 6.62
CA GLU A 83 15.85 3.62 7.48
C GLU A 83 16.47 4.89 6.88
N VAL A 84 15.67 5.96 6.79
CA VAL A 84 16.03 7.25 6.20
C VAL A 84 15.82 8.34 7.23
N GLY A 85 16.90 9.00 7.66
CA GLY A 85 16.82 10.19 8.49
C GLY A 85 16.70 11.45 7.63
N GLY A 86 15.79 12.35 7.97
CA GLY A 86 15.69 13.64 7.31
C GLY A 86 16.91 14.52 7.61
N ALA A 87 17.47 15.16 6.57
CA ALA A 87 18.70 15.92 6.67
C ALA A 87 18.53 17.17 7.55
N ALA A 88 19.60 17.56 8.25
CA ALA A 88 19.63 18.75 9.09
C ALA A 88 19.37 20.03 8.26
N GLY A 89 18.65 20.99 8.84
CA GLY A 89 18.25 22.24 8.15
C GLY A 89 17.09 22.09 7.15
N THR A 90 16.56 20.88 6.96
CA THR A 90 15.37 20.65 6.12
C THR A 90 14.09 20.59 6.96
N LEU A 91 12.92 20.64 6.31
CA LEU A 91 11.63 20.45 6.97
C LEU A 91 11.52 19.09 7.68
N TYR A 92 12.31 18.09 7.28
CA TYR A 92 12.29 16.72 7.82
C TYR A 92 13.38 16.47 8.86
N ALA A 93 14.13 17.49 9.28
CA ALA A 93 15.21 17.36 10.25
C ALA A 93 14.70 16.73 11.56
N GLY A 94 15.35 15.64 11.99
CA GLY A 94 14.97 14.89 13.20
C GLY A 94 13.84 13.87 13.00
N GLU A 95 13.23 13.78 11.82
CA GLU A 95 12.27 12.74 11.46
C GLU A 95 12.98 11.52 10.85
N THR A 96 12.44 10.33 11.10
CA THR A 96 12.96 9.06 10.59
C THR A 96 11.85 8.29 9.88
N TYR A 97 12.13 7.84 8.67
CA TYR A 97 11.21 7.13 7.78
C TYR A 97 11.77 5.77 7.39
N GLN A 98 10.92 4.89 6.88
CA GLN A 98 11.33 3.60 6.33
C GLN A 98 10.98 3.52 4.86
N LEU A 99 11.94 3.12 4.04
CA LEU A 99 11.84 2.94 2.60
C LEU A 99 11.88 1.44 2.30
N GLN A 100 10.84 0.88 1.69
CA GLN A 100 10.84 -0.49 1.18
C GLN A 100 11.24 -0.49 -0.29
N VAL A 101 12.22 -1.32 -0.63
CA VAL A 101 12.70 -1.56 -1.99
C VAL A 101 12.38 -3.02 -2.35
N ASP A 102 11.49 -3.24 -3.31
CA ASP A 102 11.13 -4.55 -3.86
C ASP A 102 11.79 -4.74 -5.23
N PHE A 103 12.62 -5.77 -5.37
CA PHE A 103 13.38 -6.03 -6.60
C PHE A 103 12.62 -6.95 -7.57
N PRO A 104 12.51 -6.59 -8.85
CA PRO A 104 11.96 -7.47 -9.88
C PRO A 104 12.92 -8.61 -10.24
N GLU A 105 12.38 -9.66 -10.86
CA GLU A 105 13.13 -10.83 -11.37
C GLU A 105 14.32 -10.43 -12.26
N HIS A 106 14.12 -9.43 -13.11
CA HIS A 106 15.09 -8.96 -14.11
C HIS A 106 15.88 -7.71 -13.68
N TYR A 107 15.96 -7.40 -12.38
CA TYR A 107 16.85 -6.32 -11.89
C TYR A 107 18.31 -6.55 -12.37
N PRO A 108 19.06 -5.53 -12.81
CA PRO A 108 18.72 -4.10 -12.88
C PRO A 108 18.13 -3.64 -14.23
N MET A 109 17.76 -4.56 -15.14
CA MET A 109 17.10 -4.19 -16.40
C MET A 109 15.73 -3.54 -16.15
N GLU A 110 15.02 -4.02 -15.13
CA GLU A 110 13.82 -3.38 -14.61
C GLU A 110 14.11 -2.59 -13.32
N ALA A 111 13.49 -1.42 -13.19
CA ALA A 111 13.55 -0.59 -12.00
C ALA A 111 13.05 -1.32 -10.74
N PRO A 112 13.63 -1.11 -9.55
CA PRO A 112 13.05 -1.60 -8.31
C PRO A 112 11.76 -0.84 -7.99
N GLN A 113 10.78 -1.49 -7.37
CA GLN A 113 9.64 -0.78 -6.81
C GLN A 113 10.05 -0.18 -5.46
N VAL A 114 9.93 1.13 -5.31
CA VAL A 114 10.32 1.84 -4.09
C VAL A 114 9.13 2.59 -3.50
N ILE A 115 8.84 2.35 -2.21
CA ILE A 115 7.75 3.00 -1.47
C ILE A 115 8.21 3.37 -0.07
N PHE A 116 7.65 4.44 0.51
CA PHE A 116 7.72 4.68 1.93
C PHE A 116 6.74 3.77 2.68
N LEU A 117 7.19 3.16 3.78
CA LEU A 117 6.30 2.51 4.73
C LEU A 117 5.63 3.57 5.61
N ASN A 118 4.48 3.21 6.21
CA ASN A 118 3.74 4.12 7.06
C ASN A 118 4.44 4.32 8.42
N PRO A 119 4.50 5.56 8.95
CA PRO A 119 3.99 6.80 8.36
C PRO A 119 4.88 7.35 7.24
N ALA A 120 4.32 7.58 6.05
CA ALA A 120 5.04 8.17 4.92
C ALA A 120 5.17 9.71 5.09
N PRO A 121 6.33 10.32 4.76
CA PRO A 121 6.54 11.78 4.85
C PRO A 121 5.49 12.55 4.03
N MET A 122 5.00 13.69 4.54
CA MET A 122 4.14 14.60 3.77
C MET A 122 4.99 15.41 2.80
N HIS A 123 5.06 15.00 1.54
CA HIS A 123 5.88 15.63 0.51
C HIS A 123 5.10 15.76 -0.81
N PRO A 124 5.27 16.83 -1.62
CA PRO A 124 4.54 17.03 -2.88
C PRO A 124 4.62 15.87 -3.88
N HIS A 125 5.66 15.05 -3.79
CA HIS A 125 5.90 13.87 -4.63
C HIS A 125 5.66 12.52 -3.90
N ILE A 126 5.09 12.52 -2.69
CA ILE A 126 4.88 11.29 -1.90
C ILE A 126 3.42 11.15 -1.46
N TYR A 127 2.77 10.13 -1.99
CA TYR A 127 1.38 9.79 -1.71
C TYR A 127 1.22 9.21 -0.31
N SER A 128 0.02 9.33 0.26
CA SER A 128 -0.32 8.82 1.59
C SER A 128 -0.33 7.30 1.72
N ASN A 129 -0.26 6.56 0.59
CA ASN A 129 0.04 5.12 0.56
C ASN A 129 1.54 4.80 0.44
N GLY A 130 2.41 5.81 0.48
CA GLY A 130 3.86 5.67 0.39
C GLY A 130 4.44 5.65 -1.02
N HIS A 131 3.61 5.68 -2.08
CA HIS A 131 4.13 5.71 -3.45
C HIS A 131 4.89 7.03 -3.72
N ILE A 132 5.95 6.97 -4.52
CA ILE A 132 6.87 8.09 -4.79
C ILE A 132 6.77 8.44 -6.27
N CYS A 133 6.47 9.70 -6.58
CA CYS A 133 6.53 10.24 -7.94
C CYS A 133 7.93 10.81 -8.21
N LEU A 134 8.86 9.95 -8.59
CA LEU A 134 10.23 10.31 -8.98
C LEU A 134 10.60 9.55 -10.25
N ASP A 135 10.98 10.27 -11.30
CA ASP A 135 11.19 9.79 -12.66
C ASP A 135 12.19 8.63 -12.77
N ILE A 136 13.26 8.64 -11.95
CA ILE A 136 14.26 7.56 -11.91
C ILE A 136 13.71 6.21 -11.45
N LEU A 137 12.51 6.15 -10.89
CA LEU A 137 11.81 4.91 -10.51
C LEU A 137 10.94 4.37 -11.66
N TYR A 138 10.84 5.13 -12.76
CA TYR A 138 9.98 4.89 -13.91
C TYR A 138 10.80 5.07 -15.20
N ASP A 139 10.48 6.07 -16.02
CA ASP A 139 11.00 6.22 -17.39
C ASP A 139 12.49 6.63 -17.45
N SER A 140 13.01 7.29 -16.40
CA SER A 140 14.43 7.67 -16.30
C SER A 140 15.31 6.59 -15.64
N TRP A 141 14.78 5.40 -15.34
CA TRP A 141 15.58 4.31 -14.79
C TRP A 141 16.63 3.82 -15.79
N SER A 142 17.87 3.66 -15.34
CA SER A 142 18.94 3.02 -16.10
C SER A 142 19.56 1.86 -15.29
N PRO A 143 19.92 0.73 -15.93
CA PRO A 143 20.62 -0.37 -15.25
C PRO A 143 21.97 0.00 -14.62
N ALA A 144 22.53 1.17 -14.97
CA ALA A 144 23.71 1.74 -14.34
C ALA A 144 23.43 2.32 -12.93
N MET A 145 22.17 2.61 -12.60
CA MET A 145 21.76 3.13 -11.30
C MET A 145 21.78 2.03 -10.23
N THR A 146 22.08 2.41 -8.99
CA THR A 146 22.13 1.55 -7.79
C THR A 146 21.06 1.97 -6.78
N VAL A 147 20.77 1.09 -5.82
CA VAL A 147 19.91 1.42 -4.66
C VAL A 147 20.48 2.62 -3.89
N SER A 148 21.81 2.73 -3.81
CA SER A 148 22.49 3.88 -3.20
C SER A 148 22.16 5.19 -3.93
N SER A 149 22.25 5.21 -5.27
CA SER A 149 21.93 6.40 -6.06
C SER A 149 20.46 6.80 -5.94
N VAL A 150 19.54 5.83 -5.94
CA VAL A 150 18.10 6.07 -5.74
C VAL A 150 17.82 6.66 -4.35
N CYS A 151 18.46 6.13 -3.31
CA CYS A 151 18.36 6.66 -1.96
C CYS A 151 18.83 8.12 -1.89
N ILE A 152 20.01 8.43 -2.45
CA ILE A 152 20.54 9.82 -2.48
C ILE A 152 19.57 10.76 -3.20
N SER A 153 18.99 10.37 -4.34
CA SER A 153 17.98 11.18 -5.03
C SER A 153 16.72 11.40 -4.20
N ILE A 154 16.23 10.39 -3.47
CA ILE A 154 15.06 10.51 -2.58
C ILE A 154 15.35 11.44 -1.40
N LEU A 155 16.53 11.37 -0.77
CA LEU A 155 16.92 12.30 0.30
C LEU A 155 17.08 13.73 -0.25
N SER A 156 17.63 13.89 -1.45
CA SER A 156 17.77 15.20 -2.11
C SER A 156 16.39 15.81 -2.40
N MET A 157 15.45 15.01 -2.92
CA MET A 157 14.05 15.39 -3.14
C MET A 157 13.36 15.82 -1.84
N LEU A 158 13.51 15.06 -0.74
CA LEU A 158 12.98 15.48 0.57
C LEU A 158 13.62 16.78 1.05
N SER A 159 14.93 16.96 0.82
CA SER A 159 15.70 18.10 1.33
C SER A 159 15.39 19.41 0.61
N SER A 160 15.01 19.36 -0.67
CA SER A 160 14.64 20.54 -1.47
C SER A 160 13.18 20.99 -1.30
N SER A 161 12.39 20.29 -0.49
CA SER A 161 10.95 20.52 -0.39
C SER A 161 10.60 21.87 0.28
N PRO A 162 9.78 22.73 -0.35
CA PRO A 162 9.41 24.03 0.23
C PRO A 162 8.30 23.94 1.29
N ALA A 163 7.51 22.86 1.31
CA ALA A 163 6.40 22.69 2.26
C ALA A 163 6.02 21.22 2.48
N LYS A 164 5.58 20.88 3.70
CA LYS A 164 5.00 19.56 4.04
C LYS A 164 3.55 19.46 3.57
N GLN A 165 3.34 19.13 2.31
CA GLN A 165 2.03 18.93 1.69
C GLN A 165 1.99 17.60 0.90
N ARG A 166 0.81 17.12 0.54
CA ARG A 166 0.62 15.93 -0.32
C ARG A 166 0.54 16.34 -1.81
N PRO A 167 0.71 15.39 -2.75
CA PRO A 167 0.34 15.62 -4.16
C PRO A 167 -1.13 16.06 -4.26
N GLN A 168 -1.45 16.99 -5.16
CA GLN A 168 -2.81 17.55 -5.29
C GLN A 168 -3.87 16.49 -5.58
N ASP A 169 -3.51 15.40 -6.26
CA ASP A 169 -4.42 14.31 -6.60
C ASP A 169 -4.31 13.08 -5.69
N ASN A 170 -3.70 13.23 -4.50
CA ASN A 170 -3.45 12.15 -3.55
C ASN A 170 -4.63 11.20 -3.36
N ASP A 171 -5.81 11.73 -3.05
CA ASP A 171 -6.99 10.92 -2.72
C ASP A 171 -7.55 10.18 -3.94
N ARG A 172 -7.42 10.78 -5.13
CA ARG A 172 -7.80 10.18 -6.42
C ARG A 172 -6.86 9.00 -6.73
N TYR A 173 -5.55 9.23 -6.62
CA TYR A 173 -4.52 8.23 -6.89
C TYR A 173 -4.62 7.05 -5.92
N VAL A 174 -4.64 7.32 -4.61
CA VAL A 174 -4.68 6.28 -3.56
C VAL A 174 -5.96 5.44 -3.64
N ARG A 175 -7.10 6.06 -3.96
CA ARG A 175 -8.36 5.33 -4.22
C ARG A 175 -8.25 4.40 -5.43
N ASN A 176 -7.58 4.82 -6.49
CA ASN A 176 -7.38 4.02 -7.70
C ASN A 176 -6.41 2.83 -7.49
N CYS A 177 -5.37 2.98 -6.66
CA CYS A 177 -4.47 1.89 -6.28
C CYS A 177 -5.16 0.87 -5.36
N ARG A 178 -6.11 1.31 -4.52
CA ARG A 178 -6.86 0.44 -3.58
C ARG A 178 -7.66 -0.67 -4.28
N ASN A 179 -7.91 -0.54 -5.58
CA ASN A 179 -8.55 -1.53 -6.43
C ASN A 179 -7.58 -2.61 -6.97
N GLY A 180 -6.47 -2.87 -6.26
CA GLY A 180 -5.60 -4.02 -6.50
C GLY A 180 -4.48 -3.84 -7.55
N ARG A 181 -4.15 -2.60 -7.93
CA ARG A 181 -3.02 -2.32 -8.84
C ARG A 181 -1.76 -1.97 -8.05
N SER A 182 -0.64 -2.60 -8.41
CA SER A 182 0.68 -2.20 -7.95
C SER A 182 1.04 -0.78 -8.44
N PRO A 183 1.98 -0.08 -7.78
CA PRO A 183 2.47 1.21 -8.28
C PRO A 183 2.96 1.16 -9.74
N LYS A 184 3.48 0.01 -10.18
CA LYS A 184 3.98 -0.22 -11.54
C LYS A 184 2.87 -0.41 -12.59
N GLU A 185 1.71 -0.93 -12.21
CA GLU A 185 0.54 -1.09 -13.09
C GLU A 185 -0.33 0.18 -13.16
N THR A 186 -0.03 1.18 -12.33
CA THR A 186 -0.73 2.45 -12.32
C THR A 186 -0.09 3.38 -13.35
N ARG A 187 -0.50 3.26 -14.62
CA ARG A 187 -0.11 4.18 -15.70
C ARG A 187 -0.32 5.62 -15.22
N TRP A 188 0.78 6.32 -14.98
CA TRP A 188 0.79 7.68 -14.46
C TRP A 188 0.22 8.64 -15.51
N TRP A 189 -0.65 9.54 -15.07
CA TRP A 189 -1.02 10.72 -15.85
C TRP A 189 -0.13 11.86 -15.37
N PHE A 190 1.03 12.02 -16.01
CA PHE A 190 1.88 13.17 -15.81
C PHE A 190 1.10 14.44 -16.18
N HIS A 191 0.82 15.27 -15.19
CA HIS A 191 0.29 16.63 -15.41
C HIS A 191 1.48 17.58 -15.57
N ASP A 192 2.21 17.42 -16.67
CA ASP A 192 3.31 18.31 -17.07
C ASP A 192 3.16 18.75 -18.53
N ASP A 193 1.92 19.10 -18.89
CA ASP A 193 1.63 19.86 -20.11
C ASP A 193 1.82 21.36 -19.83
N LYS A 194 3.01 21.86 -20.20
CA LYS A 194 3.39 23.24 -20.63
C LYS A 194 4.50 23.91 -19.83
N VAL A 195 5.68 23.94 -20.46
CA VAL A 195 6.29 25.19 -20.95
C VAL A 195 6.53 25.09 -22.45
#